data_AF-A0A2E3SLF5-F1
#
_entry.id   AF-A0A2E3SLF5-F1
#
_cell.length_a   1.000
_cell.length_b   1.000
_cell.length_c   1.000
_cell.angle_alpha   90.00
_cell.angle_beta   90.00
_cell.angle_gamma   90.00
#
_symmetry.space_group_name_H-M   'P 1'
#
loop_
_entity.id
_entity.type
_entity.pdbx_description
1 polymer ?
#
loop_
_entity_poly.entity_id
_entity_poly.type
_entity_poly.pdbx_seq_one_letter_code
_entity_poly.pdbx_strand_id
1 'polypeptide(L)'
;YFPAKNHKNKLLISANKLLVKNFEEIDRFLKEHKKKKALIAFVDESYNYEKKIFETEIKSYIYQNNQFVNVNILSDKVVKKESKKSQMDLLAKVYIKDLQLWWKNKIDSSKNNSENNDINFLIFEMENTKRSIELESLLLKILGEKNMILDEFSKNRIVYSINTNYSIDQINLALEANNVRLEKILSKQDFYNVIDEK
;
A
#
# COMPACT_ATOMS: atom_id res chain seq x y z
N TYR A 1 3.39 -3.31 -12.80
CA TYR A 1 4.40 -4.02 -13.61
C TYR A 1 5.00 -5.12 -12.76
N PHE A 2 4.61 -6.38 -12.96
CA PHE A 2 5.34 -7.51 -12.36
C PHE A 2 6.49 -7.86 -13.30
N PRO A 3 7.75 -7.88 -12.84
CA PRO A 3 8.89 -8.17 -13.71
C PRO A 3 8.84 -9.62 -14.22
N ALA A 4 9.33 -9.84 -15.43
CA ALA A 4 9.47 -11.17 -16.02
C ALA A 4 10.39 -12.06 -15.18
N LYS A 5 10.08 -13.36 -15.09
CA LYS A 5 10.93 -14.36 -14.42
C LYS A 5 12.34 -14.30 -15.01
N ASN A 6 13.30 -13.86 -14.21
CA ASN A 6 14.71 -13.84 -14.59
C ASN A 6 15.49 -14.76 -13.64
N HIS A 7 16.40 -15.57 -14.19
CA HIS A 7 17.39 -16.36 -13.43
C HIS A 7 18.29 -15.50 -12.51
N LYS A 8 18.18 -14.17 -12.60
CA LYS A 8 18.76 -13.16 -11.69
C LYS A 8 17.99 -12.89 -10.40
N ASN A 9 16.98 -13.68 -10.01
CA ASN A 9 16.50 -13.71 -8.62
C ASN A 9 17.57 -14.34 -7.70
N LYS A 10 18.80 -13.81 -7.70
CA LYS A 10 19.64 -13.90 -6.51
C LYS A 10 18.84 -13.19 -5.44
N LEU A 11 18.51 -13.87 -4.37
CA LEU A 11 17.97 -13.25 -3.16
C LEU A 11 18.90 -12.10 -2.77
N LEU A 12 18.56 -10.87 -3.18
CA LEU A 12 19.36 -9.67 -2.92
C LEU A 12 19.46 -9.40 -1.41
N ILE A 13 18.50 -9.93 -0.65
CA ILE A 13 18.52 -10.10 0.79
C ILE A 13 18.39 -11.59 1.13
N SER A 14 19.23 -12.10 2.02
CA SER A 14 19.16 -13.52 2.45
C SER A 14 17.82 -13.83 3.11
N ALA A 15 17.23 -14.99 2.77
CA ALA A 15 16.00 -15.46 3.38
C ALA A 15 16.11 -15.55 4.92
N ASN A 16 17.28 -15.92 5.45
CA ASN A 16 17.49 -15.99 6.89
C ASN A 16 17.34 -14.62 7.56
N LYS A 17 17.84 -13.54 6.91
CA LYS A 17 17.70 -12.17 7.42
C LYS A 17 16.24 -11.73 7.53
N LEU A 18 15.39 -12.18 6.60
CA LEU A 18 13.94 -11.96 6.63
C LEU A 18 13.26 -12.80 7.73
N LEU A 19 13.66 -14.07 7.87
CA LEU A 19 13.08 -15.00 8.87
C LEU A 19 13.35 -14.54 10.30
N VAL A 20 14.57 -14.08 10.60
CA VAL A 20 14.93 -13.54 11.93
C VAL A 20 14.46 -12.09 12.12
N LYS A 21 13.75 -11.52 11.15
CA LYS A 21 13.26 -10.13 11.16
C LYS A 21 14.36 -9.11 11.47
N ASN A 22 15.51 -9.24 10.82
CA ASN A 22 16.58 -8.26 10.97
C ASN A 22 16.18 -6.94 10.28
N PHE A 23 15.64 -6.00 11.05
CA PHE A 23 15.10 -4.73 10.54
C PHE A 23 16.15 -3.88 9.83
N GLU A 24 17.36 -3.78 10.37
CA GLU A 24 18.45 -2.98 9.79
C GLU A 24 18.80 -3.42 8.36
N GLU A 25 18.89 -4.73 8.15
CA GLU A 25 19.18 -5.32 6.85
C GLU A 25 18.04 -5.11 5.85
N ILE A 26 16.79 -5.21 6.31
CA ILE A 26 15.61 -4.98 5.46
C ILE A 26 15.53 -3.50 5.07
N ASP A 27 15.77 -2.58 6.01
CA ASP A 27 15.77 -1.14 5.75
C ASP A 27 16.89 -0.75 4.79
N ARG A 28 18.09 -1.30 4.98
CA ARG A 28 19.22 -1.08 4.08
C ARG A 28 18.87 -1.53 2.66
N PHE A 29 18.30 -2.73 2.52
CA PHE A 29 17.85 -3.25 1.24
C PHE A 29 16.80 -2.33 0.58
N LEU A 30 15.80 -1.87 1.33
CA LEU A 30 14.79 -0.95 0.82
C LEU A 30 15.39 0.39 0.35
N LYS A 31 16.31 0.95 1.13
CA LYS A 31 17.03 2.21 0.80
C LYS A 31 17.86 2.07 -0.47
N GLU A 32 18.64 1.00 -0.60
CA GLU A 32 19.44 0.71 -1.80
C GLU A 32 18.58 0.65 -3.07
N HIS A 33 17.37 0.10 -2.96
CA HIS A 33 16.43 -0.02 -4.08
C HIS A 33 15.43 1.13 -4.21
N LYS A 34 15.60 2.22 -3.45
CA LYS A 34 14.69 3.38 -3.43
C LYS A 34 13.23 2.97 -3.21
N LYS A 35 12.99 2.03 -2.29
CA LYS A 35 11.67 1.53 -1.89
C LYS A 35 11.37 1.97 -0.46
N LYS A 36 10.09 2.25 -0.18
CA LYS A 36 9.62 2.66 1.16
C LYS A 36 9.04 1.50 1.96
N LYS A 37 8.48 0.52 1.26
CA LYS A 37 7.83 -0.65 1.83
C LYS A 37 8.10 -1.90 1.00
N ALA A 38 8.00 -3.05 1.65
CA ALA A 38 8.00 -4.35 0.99
C ALA A 38 6.73 -5.12 1.37
N LEU A 39 6.20 -5.86 0.41
CA LEU A 39 5.27 -6.95 0.71
C LEU A 39 6.08 -8.24 0.85
N ILE A 40 5.93 -8.92 1.98
CA ILE A 40 6.66 -10.14 2.32
C ILE A 40 5.65 -11.24 2.63
N ALA A 41 5.80 -12.37 1.95
CA ALA A 41 5.01 -13.57 2.20
C ALA A 41 5.90 -14.63 2.85
N PHE A 42 5.48 -15.15 3.99
CA PHE A 42 6.09 -16.29 4.66
C PHE A 42 5.23 -17.52 4.40
N VAL A 43 5.87 -18.60 3.96
CA VAL A 43 5.25 -19.91 3.79
C VAL A 43 5.84 -20.82 4.85
N ASP A 44 4.98 -21.42 5.67
CA ASP A 44 5.33 -22.42 6.65
C ASP A 44 4.69 -23.75 6.23
N GLU A 45 5.47 -24.80 6.08
CA GLU A 45 4.97 -26.15 5.76
C GLU A 45 5.56 -27.13 6.76
N SER A 46 4.69 -27.79 7.51
CA SER A 46 5.05 -28.79 8.51
C SER A 46 4.45 -30.15 8.13
N TYR A 47 5.17 -31.23 8.43
CA TYR A 47 4.67 -32.58 8.21
C TYR A 47 4.14 -33.16 9.52
N ASN A 48 2.84 -33.41 9.58
CA ASN A 48 2.18 -34.08 10.69
C ASN A 48 2.36 -35.60 10.55
N TYR A 49 3.24 -36.18 11.36
CA TYR A 49 3.57 -37.61 11.32
C TYR A 49 2.38 -38.52 11.71
N GLU A 50 1.53 -38.08 12.63
CA GLU A 50 0.38 -38.86 13.10
C GLU A 50 -0.67 -39.01 12.01
N LYS A 51 -1.03 -37.89 11.38
CA LYS A 51 -2.03 -37.82 10.31
C LYS A 51 -1.45 -38.15 8.93
N LYS A 52 -0.12 -38.20 8.80
CA LYS A 52 0.64 -38.37 7.54
C LYS A 52 0.26 -37.32 6.48
N ILE A 53 0.11 -36.07 6.90
CA ILE A 53 -0.26 -34.94 6.04
C ILE A 53 0.73 -33.79 6.20
N PHE A 54 0.87 -33.01 5.14
CA PHE A 54 1.50 -31.69 5.18
C PHE A 54 0.45 -30.65 5.58
N GLU A 55 0.78 -29.83 6.55
CA GLU A 55 0.03 -28.65 6.97
C GLU A 55 0.78 -27.41 6.51
N THR A 56 0.20 -26.65 5.57
CA THR A 56 0.81 -25.43 5.03
C THR A 56 0.03 -24.18 5.44
N GLU A 57 0.74 -23.15 5.88
CA GLU A 57 0.22 -21.83 6.22
C GLU A 57 0.99 -20.75 5.45
N ILE A 58 0.27 -19.72 4.98
CA ILE A 58 0.89 -18.55 4.33
C ILE A 58 0.47 -17.29 5.09
N LYS A 59 1.46 -16.51 5.50
CA LYS A 59 1.26 -15.22 6.18
C LYS A 59 1.86 -14.10 5.34
N SER A 60 1.10 -13.03 5.16
CA SER A 60 1.54 -11.88 4.36
C SER A 60 1.66 -10.65 5.24
N TYR A 61 2.71 -9.87 5.01
CA TYR A 61 3.00 -8.67 5.77
C TYR A 61 3.47 -7.55 4.84
N ILE A 62 3.02 -6.34 5.14
CA ILE A 62 3.67 -5.12 4.64
C ILE A 62 4.72 -4.74 5.68
N TYR A 63 5.97 -4.66 5.24
CA TYR A 63 7.06 -4.10 6.02
C TYR A 63 7.26 -2.63 5.66
N GLN A 64 7.19 -1.76 6.67
CA GLN A 64 7.45 -0.33 6.56
C GLN A 64 7.83 0.22 7.95
N ASN A 65 8.71 1.23 8.00
CA ASN A 65 9.09 1.91 9.25
C ASN A 65 9.42 0.95 10.40
N ASN A 66 10.23 -0.08 10.12
CA ASN A 66 10.70 -1.08 11.09
C ASN A 66 9.56 -1.92 11.71
N GLN A 67 8.43 -2.00 11.03
CA GLN A 67 7.25 -2.75 11.48
C GLN A 67 6.73 -3.68 10.40
N PHE A 68 6.28 -4.86 10.83
CA PHE A 68 5.54 -5.81 10.01
C PHE A 68 4.05 -5.68 10.32
N VAL A 69 3.28 -5.17 9.37
CA VAL A 69 1.82 -5.08 9.45
C VAL A 69 1.23 -6.28 8.71
N ASN A 70 0.48 -7.13 9.42
CA ASN A 70 -0.20 -8.27 8.79
C ASN A 70 -1.23 -7.78 7.78
N VAL A 71 -1.27 -8.41 6.61
CA VAL A 71 -2.28 -8.16 5.59
C VAL A 71 -2.91 -9.48 5.16
N ASN A 72 -4.24 -9.50 5.10
CA ASN A 72 -4.95 -10.65 4.55
C ASN A 72 -5.07 -10.51 3.03
N ILE A 73 -4.24 -11.28 2.31
CA ILE A 73 -4.19 -11.31 0.85
C ILE A 73 -4.91 -12.54 0.30
N LEU A 74 -4.86 -13.64 1.05
CA LEU A 74 -5.48 -14.89 0.66
C LEU A 74 -6.97 -14.86 0.99
N SER A 75 -7.76 -15.47 0.13
CA SER A 75 -9.12 -15.85 0.52
C SER A 75 -9.06 -16.89 1.65
N ASP A 76 -10.03 -16.87 2.57
CA ASP A 76 -10.08 -17.75 3.75
C ASP A 76 -9.92 -19.25 3.41
N LYS A 77 -10.24 -19.63 2.16
CA LYS A 77 -10.13 -20.99 1.62
C LYS A 77 -8.70 -21.50 1.41
N VAL A 78 -7.67 -20.64 1.51
CA VAL A 78 -6.26 -20.97 1.17
C VAL A 78 -5.32 -20.80 2.36
N VAL A 79 -5.78 -20.20 3.47
CA VAL A 79 -4.94 -19.85 4.62
C VAL A 79 -4.29 -21.08 5.27
N LYS A 80 -5.00 -22.23 5.27
CA LYS A 80 -4.48 -23.52 5.74
C LYS A 80 -4.90 -24.64 4.82
N LYS A 81 -3.95 -25.44 4.33
CA LYS A 81 -4.22 -26.66 3.56
C LYS A 81 -3.55 -27.86 4.19
N GLU A 82 -4.33 -28.92 4.31
CA GLU A 82 -3.88 -30.26 4.64
C GLU A 82 -3.78 -31.08 3.34
N SER A 83 -2.66 -31.76 3.11
CA SER A 83 -2.46 -32.57 1.90
C SER A 83 -1.54 -33.76 2.16
N LYS A 84 -1.74 -34.87 1.44
CA LYS A 84 -0.84 -36.04 1.49
C LYS A 84 0.54 -35.77 0.84
N LYS A 85 0.66 -34.69 0.08
CA LYS A 85 1.90 -34.26 -0.61
C LYS A 85 2.09 -32.76 -0.44
N SER A 86 3.34 -32.30 -0.40
CA SER A 86 3.64 -30.86 -0.44
C SER A 86 2.91 -30.18 -1.62
N GLN A 87 2.33 -29.02 -1.37
CA GLN A 87 1.58 -28.23 -2.36
C GLN A 87 2.22 -26.85 -2.58
N MET A 88 3.47 -26.64 -2.16
CA MET A 88 4.14 -25.33 -2.22
C MET A 88 4.03 -24.64 -3.59
N ASP A 89 4.29 -25.35 -4.69
CA ASP A 89 4.21 -24.77 -6.03
C ASP A 89 2.79 -24.34 -6.43
N LEU A 90 1.79 -25.14 -6.07
CA LEU A 90 0.40 -24.82 -6.32
C LEU A 90 -0.04 -23.61 -5.49
N LEU A 91 0.36 -23.60 -4.21
CA LEU A 91 0.08 -22.52 -3.28
C LEU A 91 0.74 -21.21 -3.71
N ALA A 92 1.99 -21.25 -4.18
CA ALA A 92 2.66 -20.07 -4.72
C ALA A 92 1.91 -19.48 -5.93
N LYS A 93 1.41 -20.33 -6.85
CA LYS A 93 0.60 -19.89 -7.99
C LYS A 93 -0.71 -19.23 -7.55
N VAL A 94 -1.41 -19.83 -6.59
CA VAL A 94 -2.66 -19.27 -6.04
C VAL A 94 -2.39 -17.94 -5.34
N TYR A 95 -1.35 -17.88 -4.50
CA TYR A 95 -0.94 -16.67 -3.80
C TYR A 95 -0.63 -15.52 -4.74
N ILE A 96 0.11 -15.75 -5.84
CA ILE A 96 0.41 -14.70 -6.83
C ILE A 96 -0.87 -14.17 -7.47
N LYS A 97 -1.85 -15.04 -7.76
CA LYS A 97 -3.14 -14.63 -8.33
C LYS A 97 -3.95 -13.78 -7.34
N ASP A 98 -4.04 -14.23 -6.09
CA ASP A 98 -4.76 -13.51 -5.04
C ASP A 98 -4.08 -12.18 -4.72
N LEU A 99 -2.74 -12.13 -4.74
CA LEU A 99 -1.97 -10.90 -4.64
C LEU A 99 -2.28 -9.90 -5.75
N GLN A 100 -2.36 -10.36 -7.00
CA GLN A 100 -2.72 -9.51 -8.13
C GLN A 100 -4.13 -8.93 -7.97
N LEU A 101 -5.08 -9.76 -7.53
CA LEU A 101 -6.45 -9.32 -7.27
C LEU A 101 -6.52 -8.33 -6.11
N TRP A 102 -5.83 -8.61 -5.00
CA TRP A 102 -5.73 -7.73 -3.83
C TRP A 102 -5.17 -6.37 -4.21
N TRP A 103 -4.07 -6.34 -4.99
CA TRP A 103 -3.46 -5.09 -5.46
C TRP A 103 -4.38 -4.34 -6.42
N LYS A 104 -5.03 -5.05 -7.33
CA LYS A 104 -6.01 -4.46 -8.24
C LYS A 104 -7.16 -3.83 -7.45
N ASN A 105 -7.71 -4.54 -6.46
CA ASN A 105 -8.78 -4.01 -5.62
C ASN A 105 -8.33 -2.76 -4.86
N LYS A 106 -7.09 -2.72 -4.34
CA LYS A 106 -6.55 -1.50 -3.71
C LYS A 106 -6.49 -0.29 -4.65
N ILE A 107 -6.40 -0.51 -5.96
CA ILE A 107 -6.39 0.54 -6.98
C ILE A 107 -7.78 0.81 -7.55
N ASP A 108 -8.65 -0.19 -7.65
CA ASP A 108 -9.91 -0.14 -8.41
C ASP A 108 -11.18 -0.10 -7.52
N SER A 109 -11.08 -0.17 -6.18
CA SER A 109 -12.23 -0.45 -5.29
C SER A 109 -13.34 0.60 -5.19
N SER A 110 -13.46 1.56 -6.11
CA SER A 110 -14.60 2.49 -6.18
C SER A 110 -15.65 2.15 -7.24
N LYS A 111 -15.63 0.96 -7.88
CA LYS A 111 -16.66 0.63 -8.88
C LYS A 111 -18.08 0.38 -8.34
N ASN A 112 -18.31 0.28 -7.03
CA ASN A 112 -19.61 -0.17 -6.50
C ASN A 112 -20.33 0.74 -5.48
N ASN A 113 -19.87 1.95 -5.18
CA ASN A 113 -20.66 2.88 -4.37
C ASN A 113 -20.91 4.17 -5.15
N SER A 114 -22.05 4.18 -5.85
CA SER A 114 -22.93 5.31 -6.15
C SER A 114 -22.36 6.55 -6.85
N GLU A 115 -23.24 7.19 -7.61
CA GLU A 115 -23.13 8.47 -8.30
C GLU A 115 -22.93 9.69 -7.35
N ASN A 116 -22.29 9.51 -6.20
CA ASN A 116 -21.93 10.59 -5.30
C ASN A 116 -20.45 10.93 -5.50
N ASN A 117 -20.24 11.98 -6.27
CA ASN A 117 -19.03 12.79 -6.20
C ASN A 117 -18.85 13.25 -4.75
N ASP A 118 -18.09 12.53 -3.94
CA ASP A 118 -17.76 12.95 -2.58
C ASP A 118 -16.88 14.21 -2.67
N ILE A 119 -17.45 15.35 -2.27
CA ILE A 119 -16.72 16.61 -2.17
C ILE A 119 -15.85 16.51 -0.92
N ASN A 120 -14.54 16.35 -1.12
CA ASN A 120 -13.57 16.42 -0.04
C ASN A 120 -12.92 17.80 -0.04
N PHE A 121 -12.53 18.30 1.14
CA PHE A 121 -11.83 19.57 1.27
C PHE A 121 -10.38 19.34 1.69
N LEU A 122 -9.43 19.81 0.89
CA LEU A 122 -8.01 19.76 1.20
C LEU A 122 -7.56 21.09 1.78
N ILE A 123 -6.93 21.02 2.95
CA ILE A 123 -6.31 22.17 3.60
C ILE A 123 -4.80 22.09 3.40
N PHE A 124 -4.25 23.16 2.84
CA PHE A 124 -2.82 23.39 2.72
C PHE A 124 -2.42 24.50 3.68
N GLU A 125 -1.51 24.21 4.61
CA GLU A 125 -0.87 25.24 5.43
C GLU A 125 0.26 25.89 4.64
N MET A 126 0.21 27.23 4.54
CA MET A 126 1.13 28.03 3.72
C MET A 126 2.36 28.48 4.52
N GLU A 127 3.04 27.56 5.22
CA GLU A 127 4.29 27.90 5.90
C GLU A 127 5.42 28.24 4.90
N ASN A 128 5.44 27.56 3.75
CA ASN A 128 6.41 27.76 2.68
C ASN A 128 5.70 27.78 1.32
N THR A 129 5.56 28.98 0.74
CA THR A 129 4.86 29.21 -0.53
C THR A 129 5.37 28.35 -1.68
N LYS A 130 6.70 28.18 -1.81
CA LYS A 130 7.29 27.33 -2.85
C LYS A 130 6.84 25.89 -2.69
N ARG A 131 6.86 25.37 -1.45
CA ARG A 131 6.47 23.99 -1.18
C ARG A 131 4.98 23.78 -1.39
N SER A 132 4.15 24.74 -0.98
CA SER A 132 2.70 24.71 -1.23
C SER A 132 2.38 24.61 -2.74
N ILE A 133 3.07 25.38 -3.58
CA ILE A 133 2.91 25.32 -5.05
C ILE A 133 3.33 23.95 -5.62
N GLU A 134 4.40 23.35 -5.10
CA GLU A 134 4.83 22.02 -5.50
C GLU A 134 3.80 20.94 -5.12
N LEU A 135 3.21 21.03 -3.93
CA LEU A 135 2.17 20.11 -3.46
C LEU A 135 0.88 20.26 -4.26
N GLU A 136 0.47 21.48 -4.55
CA GLU A 136 -0.67 21.78 -5.41
C GLU A 136 -0.45 21.18 -6.81
N SER A 137 0.72 21.42 -7.42
CA SER A 137 1.09 20.86 -8.73
C SER A 137 1.08 19.34 -8.74
N LEU A 138 1.47 18.69 -7.64
CA LEU A 138 1.43 17.23 -7.48
C LEU A 138 -0.03 16.73 -7.43
N LEU A 139 -0.87 17.38 -6.63
CA LEU A 139 -2.28 17.01 -6.48
C LEU A 139 -3.05 17.23 -7.77
N LEU A 140 -2.80 18.33 -8.49
CA LEU A 140 -3.36 18.58 -9.83
C LEU A 140 -2.98 17.48 -10.83
N LYS A 141 -1.75 16.93 -10.77
CA LYS A 141 -1.35 15.81 -11.63
C LYS A 141 -2.08 14.51 -11.30
N ILE A 142 -2.42 14.28 -10.03
CA ILE A 142 -3.09 13.05 -9.57
C ILE A 142 -4.60 13.14 -9.84
N LEU A 143 -5.20 14.27 -9.50
CA LEU A 143 -6.65 14.47 -9.52
C LEU A 143 -7.15 15.03 -10.84
N GLY A 144 -6.32 15.79 -11.55
CA GLY A 144 -6.68 16.56 -12.75
C GLY A 144 -7.18 17.95 -12.40
N GLU A 145 -6.86 18.93 -13.25
CA GLU A 145 -7.19 20.36 -13.04
C GLU A 145 -8.68 20.63 -12.86
N LYS A 146 -9.54 19.87 -13.55
CA LYS A 146 -11.01 20.04 -13.49
C LYS A 146 -11.62 19.58 -12.17
N ASN A 147 -10.87 18.80 -11.40
CA ASN A 147 -11.35 18.12 -10.20
C ASN A 147 -10.92 18.83 -8.91
N MET A 148 -10.15 19.92 -8.99
CA MET A 148 -9.65 20.67 -7.84
C MET A 148 -10.00 22.15 -8.01
N ILE A 149 -10.88 22.65 -7.15
CA ILE A 149 -11.40 24.02 -7.22
C ILE A 149 -10.98 24.76 -5.96
N LEU A 150 -10.40 25.96 -6.12
CA LEU A 150 -10.07 26.83 -5.00
C LEU A 150 -11.36 27.31 -4.33
N ASP A 151 -11.52 26.99 -3.04
CA ASP A 151 -12.72 27.33 -2.25
C ASP A 151 -12.44 28.50 -1.29
N GLU A 152 -11.31 28.45 -0.58
CA GLU A 152 -10.89 29.52 0.34
C GLU A 152 -9.39 29.83 0.17
N PHE A 153 -9.04 31.12 0.16
CA PHE A 153 -7.66 31.58 0.21
C PHE A 153 -7.48 32.59 1.34
N SER A 154 -6.54 32.32 2.23
CA SER A 154 -6.20 33.19 3.36
C SER A 154 -4.69 33.26 3.57
N LYS A 155 -4.24 34.16 4.45
CA LYS A 155 -2.81 34.45 4.66
C LYS A 155 -1.97 33.20 4.97
N ASN A 156 -2.54 32.23 5.68
CA ASN A 156 -1.81 31.06 6.19
C ASN A 156 -2.37 29.71 5.70
N ARG A 157 -3.48 29.71 4.96
CA ARG A 157 -4.09 28.47 4.48
C ARG A 157 -4.77 28.66 3.14
N ILE A 158 -4.71 27.61 2.32
CA ILE A 158 -5.53 27.44 1.13
C ILE A 158 -6.44 26.23 1.32
N VAL A 159 -7.71 26.36 0.95
CA VAL A 159 -8.67 25.26 0.94
C VAL A 159 -9.10 25.00 -0.49
N TYR A 160 -8.96 23.77 -0.94
CA TYR A 160 -9.48 23.31 -2.22
C TYR A 160 -10.60 22.30 -1.99
N SER A 161 -11.69 22.45 -2.75
CA SER A 161 -12.66 21.38 -2.91
C SER A 161 -12.18 20.43 -4.01
N ILE A 162 -12.22 19.13 -3.72
CA ILE A 162 -11.92 18.09 -4.68
C ILE A 162 -13.20 17.36 -5.05
N ASN A 163 -13.42 17.21 -6.35
CA ASN A 163 -14.47 16.37 -6.89
C ASN A 163 -13.83 15.16 -7.60
N THR A 164 -13.87 13.99 -6.98
CA THR A 164 -13.23 12.81 -7.54
C THR A 164 -13.91 11.52 -7.14
N ASN A 165 -13.85 10.53 -8.04
CA ASN A 165 -14.29 9.16 -7.79
C ASN A 165 -13.21 8.31 -7.09
N TYR A 166 -12.05 8.91 -6.77
CA TYR A 166 -11.01 8.28 -6.00
C TYR A 166 -11.29 8.42 -4.51
N SER A 167 -11.24 7.31 -3.79
CA SER A 167 -11.22 7.36 -2.33
C SER A 167 -9.94 8.03 -1.82
N ILE A 168 -10.00 8.57 -0.61
CA ILE A 168 -8.84 9.15 0.06
C ILE A 168 -7.68 8.16 0.17
N ASP A 169 -7.95 6.88 0.39
CA ASP A 169 -6.94 5.83 0.42
C ASP A 169 -6.21 5.70 -0.93
N GLN A 170 -6.94 5.78 -2.05
CA GLN A 170 -6.33 5.73 -3.39
C GLN A 170 -5.46 6.96 -3.65
N ILE A 171 -5.94 8.14 -3.24
CA ILE A 171 -5.18 9.38 -3.37
C ILE A 171 -3.91 9.31 -2.51
N ASN A 172 -4.01 8.83 -1.27
CA ASN A 172 -2.88 8.60 -0.38
C ASN A 172 -1.86 7.62 -0.98
N LEU A 173 -2.30 6.53 -1.61
CA LEU A 173 -1.40 5.60 -2.30
C LEU A 173 -0.62 6.28 -3.44
N ALA A 174 -1.23 7.21 -4.17
CA ALA A 174 -0.56 7.96 -5.23
C ALA A 174 0.41 9.02 -4.68
N LEU A 175 0.05 9.68 -3.59
CA LEU A 175 0.86 10.71 -2.92
C LEU A 175 2.07 10.12 -2.17
N GLU A 176 1.95 8.87 -1.70
CA GLU A 176 2.96 8.21 -0.87
C GLU A 176 4.34 8.23 -1.53
N ALA A 177 4.44 8.13 -2.86
CA ALA A 177 5.72 8.22 -3.58
C ALA A 177 6.48 9.53 -3.29
N ASN A 178 5.76 10.61 -2.99
CA ASN A 178 6.30 11.95 -2.79
C ASN A 178 6.47 12.36 -1.31
N ASN A 179 6.26 11.43 -0.36
CA ASN A 179 6.21 11.70 1.10
C ASN A 179 5.07 12.66 1.49
N VAL A 180 3.94 12.56 0.77
CA VAL A 180 2.77 13.39 1.04
C VAL A 180 1.63 12.47 1.44
N ARG A 181 0.82 12.90 2.40
CA ARG A 181 -0.41 12.20 2.80
C ARG A 181 -1.53 13.19 3.13
N LEU A 182 -2.74 12.71 3.02
CA LEU A 182 -3.98 13.34 3.44
C LEU A 182 -4.37 12.76 4.80
N GLU A 183 -4.44 13.61 5.82
CA GLU A 183 -4.86 13.23 7.16
C GLU A 183 -6.21 13.83 7.49
N LYS A 184 -7.18 12.99 7.86
CA LYS A 184 -8.53 13.42 8.16
C LYS A 184 -8.55 14.29 9.41
N ILE A 185 -9.22 15.44 9.34
CA ILE A 185 -9.43 16.31 10.49
C ILE A 185 -10.59 15.74 11.31
N LEU A 186 -10.31 15.24 12.52
CA LEU A 186 -11.33 14.61 13.37
C LEU A 186 -12.50 15.54 13.72
N SER A 187 -12.28 16.86 13.74
CA SER A 187 -13.29 17.87 14.08
C SER A 187 -14.19 18.29 12.92
N LYS A 188 -13.89 17.87 11.68
CA LYS A 188 -14.65 18.28 10.49
C LYS A 188 -14.86 17.12 9.54
N GLN A 189 -16.11 16.88 9.16
CA GLN A 189 -16.44 15.86 8.16
C GLN A 189 -15.89 16.29 6.80
N ASP A 190 -15.21 15.37 6.12
CA ASP A 190 -14.67 15.52 4.75
C ASP A 190 -13.53 16.54 4.56
N PHE A 191 -12.93 17.05 5.65
CA PHE A 191 -11.71 17.85 5.59
C PHE A 191 -10.46 17.02 5.86
N TYR A 192 -9.43 17.28 5.06
CA TYR A 192 -8.14 16.60 5.14
C TYR A 192 -7.00 17.63 5.10
N ASN A 193 -6.05 17.49 6.02
CA ASN A 193 -4.80 18.23 5.95
C ASN A 193 -3.84 17.54 4.97
N VAL A 194 -3.20 18.34 4.11
CA VAL A 194 -2.11 17.87 3.27
C VAL A 194 -0.82 17.96 4.07
N ILE A 195 -0.27 16.82 4.45
CA ILE A 195 0.94 16.72 5.27
C ILE A 195 2.10 16.28 4.38
N ASP A 196 3.20 17.00 4.48
CA ASP A 196 4.47 16.69 3.84
C ASP A 196 5.46 16.18 4.90
N GLU A 197 5.90 14.92 4.74
CA GLU A 197 6.76 14.21 5.69
C GLU A 197 8.26 14.34 5.32
N LYS A 198 8.66 15.42 4.62
CA LYS A 198 10.05 15.67 4.19
C LYS A 198 10.86 16.50 5.16
#